data_AF-A0A371JNV2-F1
#
_entry.id   AF-A0A371JNV2-F1
#
_cell.length_a   1.000
_cell.length_b   1.000
_cell.length_c   1.000
_cell.angle_alpha   90.00
_cell.angle_beta   90.00
_cell.angle_gamma   90.00
#
_symmetry.space_group_name_H-M   'P 1'
#
loop_
_entity.id
_entity.type
_entity.pdbx_description
1 polymer ?
#
loop_
_entity_poly.entity_id
_entity_poly.type
_entity_poly.pdbx_seq_one_letter_code
_entity_poly.pdbx_strand_id
1 'polypeptide(L)'
;MEQVNYIKHLNAVFLQFSKDSRLNPTHISLYMALFQIWNTNRFVNVFFINREEVMRISKIGSKSTYHRCIKELSHWNYILYSPSHNPFKGSQIKMFNFGTSSEQVMYPSRTEIETSHGQELVPIYKHIQTFKNNNKQDELNFENSESNKLSGSVPNEDNLQTSIDKNYDEPL
;
A
#
# COMPACT_ATOMS: atom_id res chain seq x y z
N MET A 1 0.22 -6.17 27.52
CA MET A 1 0.38 -6.24 26.07
C MET A 1 1.46 -5.22 25.72
N GLU A 2 2.56 -5.61 25.09
CA GLU A 2 3.63 -4.66 24.76
C GLU A 2 3.07 -3.56 23.85
N GLN A 3 3.32 -2.31 24.22
CA GLN A 3 2.84 -1.16 23.45
C GLN A 3 3.68 -1.03 22.19
N VAL A 4 3.07 -1.19 21.01
CA VAL A 4 3.74 -0.95 19.73
C VAL A 4 4.09 0.52 19.62
N ASN A 5 5.38 0.82 19.48
CA ASN A 5 5.83 2.17 19.18
C ASN A 5 5.82 2.37 17.66
N TYR A 6 4.95 3.26 17.18
CA TYR A 6 4.77 3.55 15.75
C TYR A 6 6.09 3.87 15.04
N ILE A 7 6.89 4.78 15.60
CA ILE A 7 8.13 5.27 14.98
C ILE A 7 9.18 4.17 14.94
N LYS A 8 9.39 3.47 16.06
CA LYS A 8 10.35 2.36 16.13
C LYS A 8 9.98 1.24 15.17
N HIS A 9 8.70 0.87 15.14
CA HIS A 9 8.21 -0.14 14.22
C HIS A 9 8.45 0.27 12.76
N LEU A 10 8.07 1.49 12.38
CA LEU A 10 8.22 1.98 11.01
C LEU A 10 9.69 2.01 10.57
N ASN A 11 10.58 2.51 11.44
CA ASN A 11 12.03 2.51 11.17
C ASN A 11 12.58 1.09 10.99
N ALA A 12 12.16 0.15 11.85
CA ALA A 12 12.59 -1.24 11.76
C ALA A 12 12.08 -1.91 10.47
N VAL A 13 10.83 -1.67 10.09
CA VAL A 13 10.26 -2.19 8.83
C VAL A 13 10.98 -1.62 7.62
N PHE A 14 11.29 -0.32 7.59
CA PHE A 14 12.03 0.27 6.48
C PHE A 14 13.45 -0.32 6.35
N LEU A 15 14.09 -0.67 7.46
CA LEU A 15 15.35 -1.40 7.43
C LEU A 15 15.20 -2.83 6.89
N GLN A 16 14.07 -3.50 7.15
CA GLN A 16 13.77 -4.80 6.53
C GLN A 16 13.51 -4.64 5.04
N PHE A 17 12.76 -3.62 4.63
CA PHE A 17 12.45 -3.35 3.23
C PHE A 17 13.70 -3.06 2.39
N SER A 18 14.68 -2.34 2.94
CA SER A 18 15.92 -2.05 2.22
C SER A 18 16.82 -3.26 2.03
N LYS A 19 16.66 -4.31 2.84
CA LYS A 19 17.43 -5.56 2.78
C LYS A 19 16.74 -6.65 1.95
N ASP A 20 15.42 -6.62 1.87
CA ASP A 20 14.64 -7.64 1.16
C ASP A 20 14.39 -7.27 -0.30
N SER A 21 15.22 -7.82 -1.20
CA SER A 21 15.13 -7.61 -2.64
C SER A 21 13.90 -8.25 -3.31
N ARG A 22 13.13 -9.08 -2.59
CA ARG A 22 11.91 -9.71 -3.11
C ARG A 22 10.73 -8.75 -3.12
N LEU A 23 10.78 -7.70 -2.30
CA LEU A 23 9.74 -6.68 -2.23
C LEU A 23 9.74 -5.83 -3.49
N ASN A 24 8.54 -5.43 -3.89
CA ASN A 24 8.32 -4.47 -4.97
C ASN A 24 7.53 -3.28 -4.40
N PRO A 25 7.40 -2.17 -5.15
CA PRO A 25 6.65 -1.00 -4.65
C PRO A 25 5.21 -1.32 -4.24
N THR A 26 4.58 -2.30 -4.89
CA THR A 26 3.22 -2.73 -4.56
C THR A 26 3.15 -3.43 -3.20
N HIS A 27 4.15 -4.25 -2.86
CA HIS A 27 4.28 -4.84 -1.53
C HIS A 27 4.39 -3.78 -0.45
N ILE A 28 5.26 -2.80 -0.66
CA ILE A 28 5.48 -1.69 0.28
C ILE A 28 4.18 -0.90 0.47
N SER A 29 3.53 -0.51 -0.63
CA SER A 29 2.25 0.21 -0.58
C SER A 29 1.16 -0.57 0.16
N LEU A 30 1.05 -1.88 -0.09
CA LEU A 30 0.08 -2.74 0.57
C LEU A 30 0.39 -2.87 2.07
N TYR A 31 1.64 -3.08 2.46
CA TYR A 31 2.03 -3.12 3.86
C TYR A 31 1.70 -1.81 4.57
N MET A 32 2.01 -0.67 3.97
CA MET A 32 1.72 0.65 4.55
C MET A 32 0.22 0.89 4.74
N ALA A 33 -0.61 0.45 3.80
CA ALA A 33 -2.06 0.50 3.94
C ALA A 33 -2.55 -0.36 5.13
N LEU A 34 -2.04 -1.58 5.27
CA LEU A 34 -2.37 -2.46 6.40
C LEU A 34 -1.88 -1.89 7.73
N PHE A 35 -0.68 -1.31 7.75
CA PHE A 35 -0.10 -0.67 8.94
C PHE A 35 -0.92 0.55 9.38
N GLN A 36 -1.40 1.37 8.44
CA GLN A 36 -2.29 2.49 8.73
C GLN A 36 -3.60 2.01 9.39
N ILE A 37 -4.21 0.95 8.84
CA ILE A 37 -5.44 0.36 9.42
C ILE A 37 -5.14 -0.19 10.83
N TRP A 38 -4.02 -0.89 11.01
CA TRP A 38 -3.60 -1.43 12.30
C TRP A 38 -3.39 -0.34 13.36
N ASN A 39 -2.78 0.79 12.98
CA ASN A 39 -2.62 1.97 13.84
C ASN A 39 -3.96 2.58 14.24
N THR A 40 -4.90 2.72 13.30
CA THR A 40 -6.27 3.20 13.59
C THR A 40 -6.98 2.28 14.58
N ASN A 41 -6.74 0.97 14.49
CA ASN A 41 -7.23 -0.04 15.41
C ASN A 41 -6.37 -0.17 16.69
N ARG A 42 -5.53 0.83 17.03
CA ARG A 42 -4.73 0.87 18.26
C ARG A 42 -3.83 -0.36 18.46
N PHE A 43 -3.30 -0.91 17.37
CA PHE A 43 -2.36 -2.03 17.37
C PHE A 43 -2.89 -3.33 18.00
N VAL A 44 -4.18 -3.63 17.83
CA VAL A 44 -4.77 -4.93 18.24
C VAL A 44 -4.03 -6.13 17.63
N ASN A 45 -4.02 -7.27 18.33
CA ASN A 45 -3.33 -8.49 17.87
C ASN A 45 -3.84 -9.01 16.50
N VAL A 46 -5.14 -8.89 16.24
CA VAL A 46 -5.77 -9.26 14.96
C VAL A 46 -6.82 -8.20 14.61
N PHE A 47 -6.89 -7.81 13.34
CA PHE A 47 -7.94 -6.95 12.82
C PHE A 47 -8.53 -7.50 11.52
N PHE A 48 -9.73 -7.03 11.19
CA PHE A 48 -10.43 -7.40 9.97
C PHE A 48 -10.23 -6.34 8.89
N ILE A 49 -10.14 -6.79 7.64
CA ILE A 49 -10.00 -5.92 6.47
C ILE A 49 -11.08 -6.21 5.45
N ASN A 50 -11.58 -5.14 4.83
CA ASN A 50 -12.32 -5.18 3.58
C ASN A 50 -11.33 -5.08 2.41
N ARG A 51 -11.47 -5.95 1.40
CA ARG A 51 -10.54 -5.99 0.25
C ARG A 51 -10.58 -4.69 -0.55
N GLU A 52 -11.77 -4.21 -0.86
CA GLU A 52 -11.98 -3.01 -1.68
C GLU A 52 -11.36 -1.78 -1.01
N GLU A 53 -11.51 -1.67 0.31
CA GLU A 53 -10.89 -0.62 1.11
C GLU A 53 -9.36 -0.69 1.06
N VAL A 54 -8.77 -1.85 1.33
CA VAL A 54 -7.30 -2.01 1.33
C VAL A 54 -6.74 -1.75 -0.07
N MET A 55 -7.39 -2.23 -1.12
CA MET A 55 -7.00 -1.94 -2.51
C MET A 55 -6.98 -0.44 -2.80
N ARG A 56 -8.02 0.29 -2.37
CA ARG A 56 -8.11 1.75 -2.56
C ARG A 56 -7.00 2.50 -1.81
N ILE A 57 -6.71 2.13 -0.56
CA ILE A 57 -5.67 2.79 0.26
C ILE A 57 -4.28 2.48 -0.31
N SER A 58 -4.02 1.22 -0.68
CA SER A 58 -2.74 0.77 -1.27
C SER A 58 -2.54 1.15 -2.73
N LYS A 59 -3.51 1.83 -3.35
CA LYS A 59 -3.50 2.22 -4.77
C LYS A 59 -3.33 1.03 -5.73
N ILE A 60 -3.87 -0.13 -5.37
CA ILE A 60 -3.85 -1.33 -6.20
C ILE A 60 -5.18 -1.44 -6.94
N GLY A 61 -5.15 -1.30 -8.27
CA GLY A 61 -6.33 -1.46 -9.12
C GLY A 61 -6.67 -2.91 -9.47
N SER A 62 -5.70 -3.82 -9.43
CA SER A 62 -5.88 -5.21 -9.86
C SER A 62 -6.07 -6.18 -8.70
N LYS A 63 -7.15 -6.96 -8.74
CA LYS A 63 -7.45 -8.03 -7.77
C LYS A 63 -6.35 -9.11 -7.76
N SER A 64 -5.83 -9.49 -8.92
CA SER A 64 -4.77 -10.51 -9.00
C SER A 64 -3.49 -10.02 -8.34
N THR A 65 -3.12 -8.76 -8.58
CA THR A 65 -1.97 -8.12 -7.93
C THR A 65 -2.15 -8.06 -6.41
N TYR A 66 -3.31 -7.63 -5.93
CA TYR A 66 -3.61 -7.61 -4.50
C TYR A 66 -3.46 -9.00 -3.87
N HIS A 67 -4.08 -10.02 -4.46
CA HIS A 67 -4.04 -11.39 -3.91
C HIS A 67 -2.64 -12.00 -3.96
N ARG A 68 -1.84 -11.70 -4.97
CA ARG A 68 -0.44 -12.12 -5.02
C ARG A 68 0.36 -11.45 -3.90
N CYS A 69 0.33 -10.12 -3.85
CA CYS A 69 1.14 -9.35 -2.90
C CYS A 69 0.77 -9.63 -1.44
N ILE A 70 -0.51 -9.80 -1.10
CA ILE A 70 -0.90 -10.10 0.29
C ILE A 70 -0.44 -11.50 0.73
N LYS A 71 -0.46 -12.48 -0.19
CA LYS A 71 0.04 -13.83 0.07
C LYS A 71 1.56 -13.83 0.19
N GLU A 72 2.25 -13.09 -0.65
CA GLU A 72 3.71 -12.94 -0.61
C GLU A 72 4.17 -12.27 0.71
N LEU A 73 3.53 -11.16 1.10
CA LEU A 73 3.77 -10.53 2.41
C LEU A 73 3.52 -11.49 3.58
N SER A 74 2.49 -12.34 3.47
CA SER A 74 2.22 -13.35 4.50
C SER A 74 3.26 -14.46 4.51
N HIS A 75 3.74 -14.87 3.34
CA HIS A 75 4.76 -15.91 3.20
C HIS A 75 6.14 -15.43 3.70
N TRP A 76 6.43 -14.14 3.58
CA TRP A 76 7.68 -13.53 4.05
C TRP A 76 7.61 -13.05 5.51
N ASN A 77 6.56 -13.39 6.25
CA ASN A 77 6.39 -13.04 7.66
C ASN A 77 6.40 -11.53 7.93
N TYR A 78 5.88 -10.72 7.01
CA TYR A 78 5.54 -9.32 7.31
C TYR A 78 4.17 -9.21 7.99
N ILE A 79 3.25 -10.10 7.61
CA ILE A 79 1.91 -10.22 8.17
C ILE A 79 1.52 -11.70 8.29
N LEU A 80 0.45 -11.99 9.00
CA LEU A 80 -0.28 -13.25 8.89
C LEU A 80 -1.64 -12.96 8.26
N TYR A 81 -1.87 -13.51 7.06
CA TYR A 81 -3.12 -13.35 6.32
C TYR A 81 -4.03 -14.57 6.48
N SER A 82 -5.24 -14.35 6.98
CA SER A 82 -6.29 -15.37 7.12
C SER A 82 -7.49 -14.98 6.25
N PRO A 83 -7.61 -15.53 5.02
CA PRO A 83 -8.68 -15.17 4.09
C PRO A 83 -10.05 -15.61 4.62
N SER A 84 -11.07 -14.81 4.32
CA SER A 84 -12.47 -15.15 4.60
C SER A 84 -13.29 -14.99 3.33
N HIS A 85 -14.18 -15.94 3.09
CA HIS A 85 -15.16 -15.87 2.00
C HIS A 85 -16.45 -15.17 2.43
N ASN A 86 -16.58 -14.83 3.73
CA ASN A 86 -17.78 -14.18 4.25
C ASN A 86 -17.68 -12.65 4.12
N PRO A 87 -18.53 -12.01 3.30
CA PRO A 87 -18.49 -10.56 3.07
C PRO A 87 -18.76 -9.74 4.34
N PHE A 88 -19.46 -10.29 5.33
CA PHE A 88 -19.77 -9.62 6.60
C PHE A 88 -18.65 -9.72 7.63
N LYS A 89 -17.74 -10.68 7.49
CA LYS A 89 -16.62 -10.87 8.44
C LYS A 89 -15.31 -10.27 7.94
N GLY A 90 -15.10 -10.15 6.62
CA GLY A 90 -13.83 -9.67 6.06
C GLY A 90 -12.67 -10.64 6.31
N SER A 91 -11.54 -10.41 5.65
CA SER A 91 -10.33 -11.22 5.92
C SER A 91 -9.63 -10.74 7.19
N GLN A 92 -8.93 -11.62 7.89
CA GLN A 92 -8.19 -11.29 9.10
C GLN A 92 -6.71 -11.06 8.81
N ILE A 93 -6.13 -10.10 9.50
CA ILE A 93 -4.70 -9.76 9.45
C ILE A 93 -4.15 -9.68 10.87
N LYS A 94 -2.95 -10.23 11.06
CA LYS A 94 -2.08 -9.93 12.19
C LYS A 94 -0.77 -9.36 11.67
N MET A 95 -0.35 -8.23 12.23
CA MET A 95 0.95 -7.61 11.91
C MET A 95 2.01 -8.13 12.88
N PHE A 96 3.23 -8.36 12.41
CA PHE A 96 4.35 -8.70 13.28
C PHE A 96 5.02 -7.43 13.81
N ASN A 97 5.43 -7.43 15.08
CA ASN A 97 6.05 -6.26 15.69
C ASN A 97 7.56 -6.28 15.48
N PHE A 98 8.08 -5.34 14.69
CA PHE A 98 9.51 -5.17 14.43
C PHE A 98 10.20 -4.13 15.35
N GLY A 99 9.44 -3.43 16.20
CA GLY A 99 9.91 -2.24 16.93
C GLY A 99 10.16 -2.41 18.44
N THR A 100 9.86 -3.58 19.02
CA THR A 100 10.10 -3.82 20.46
C THR A 100 11.37 -4.65 20.65
N SER A 101 12.40 -4.01 21.21
CA SER A 101 13.55 -4.71 21.78
C SER A 101 13.17 -5.21 23.17
N SER A 102 12.50 -6.35 23.22
CA SER A 102 12.24 -7.13 24.42
C SER A 102 11.99 -8.56 23.94
N GLU A 103 12.96 -9.41 24.24
CA GLU A 103 13.15 -10.84 23.94
C GLU A 103 12.04 -11.66 23.22
N GLN A 104 12.52 -12.42 22.24
CA GLN A 104 11.97 -13.66 21.67
C GLN A 104 10.64 -13.60 20.88
N VAL A 105 10.75 -13.59 19.54
CA VAL A 105 10.14 -14.64 18.69
C VAL A 105 11.04 -14.88 17.47
N MET A 106 11.64 -16.08 17.45
CA MET A 106 12.07 -16.89 16.30
C MET A 106 11.77 -16.31 14.91
N TYR A 107 12.76 -15.67 14.29
CA TYR A 107 12.90 -15.78 12.84
C TYR A 107 13.26 -17.24 12.54
N PRO A 108 12.54 -17.96 11.66
CA PRO A 108 13.12 -19.13 11.02
C PRO A 108 14.14 -18.62 10.00
N SER A 109 15.29 -18.18 10.51
CA SER A 109 16.50 -18.07 9.71
C SER A 109 16.83 -19.48 9.25
N ARG A 110 16.81 -19.69 7.95
CA ARG A 110 17.34 -20.88 7.29
C ARG A 110 18.82 -21.01 7.66
N THR A 111 19.17 -21.97 8.51
CA THR A 111 20.52 -22.53 8.68
C THR A 111 20.96 -23.15 7.35
N GLU A 112 22.22 -23.23 6.93
CA GLU A 112 23.57 -23.07 7.50
C GLU A 112 24.48 -22.69 6.31
N ILE A 113 25.50 -21.84 6.48
CA ILE A 113 26.91 -22.14 6.11
C ILE A 113 27.81 -21.22 6.96
N GLU A 114 28.65 -21.83 7.81
CA GLU A 114 29.78 -21.18 8.48
C GLU A 114 30.96 -21.01 7.52
N THR A 115 31.59 -19.82 7.48
CA THR A 115 33.05 -19.70 7.44
C THR A 115 33.51 -18.28 7.80
N SER A 116 33.91 -18.14 9.08
CA SER A 116 35.15 -17.50 9.56
C SER A 116 36.03 -16.72 8.55
N HIS A 117 36.08 -15.37 8.65
CA HIS A 117 37.30 -14.52 8.80
C HIS A 117 37.05 -13.04 8.44
N GLY A 118 37.59 -12.11 9.25
CA GLY A 118 38.19 -10.85 8.76
C GLY A 118 37.33 -9.58 8.70
N GLN A 119 37.36 -8.81 9.80
CA GLN A 119 37.48 -7.33 9.93
C GLN A 119 36.86 -6.35 8.91
N GLU A 120 35.98 -5.50 9.47
CA GLU A 120 35.90 -4.02 9.39
C GLU A 120 36.07 -3.30 8.03
N LEU A 121 34.97 -2.78 7.47
CA LEU A 121 34.97 -1.55 6.65
C LEU A 121 33.69 -0.71 6.86
N VAL A 122 33.94 0.55 7.20
CA VAL A 122 33.12 1.75 7.43
C VAL A 122 31.87 1.92 6.53
N PRO A 123 30.75 2.53 7.02
CA PRO A 123 29.63 2.88 6.16
C PRO A 123 29.99 4.06 5.22
N ILE A 124 30.10 3.80 3.92
CA ILE A 124 30.11 4.86 2.90
C ILE A 124 28.66 5.35 2.71
N TYR A 125 28.19 6.21 3.60
CA TYR A 125 27.07 7.09 3.26
C TYR A 125 27.61 8.25 2.43
N LYS A 126 27.59 8.10 1.10
CA LYS A 126 27.74 9.25 0.20
C LYS A 126 26.51 10.15 0.39
N HIS A 127 26.73 11.22 1.14
CA HIS A 127 25.90 12.42 1.13
C HIS A 127 25.59 12.79 -0.33
N ILE A 128 24.34 12.59 -0.76
CA ILE A 128 23.82 13.19 -1.98
C ILE A 128 23.71 14.69 -1.68
N GLN A 129 24.64 15.49 -2.20
CA GLN A 129 24.49 16.93 -2.23
C GLN A 129 23.45 17.24 -3.31
N THR A 130 22.25 17.63 -2.90
CA THR A 130 21.22 18.09 -3.83
C THR A 130 21.71 19.40 -4.46
N PHE A 131 22.01 19.36 -5.76
CA PHE A 131 22.20 20.57 -6.55
C PHE A 131 20.92 21.40 -6.50
N LYS A 132 21.02 22.64 -6.03
CA LYS A 132 19.97 23.66 -6.15
C LYS A 132 19.69 23.86 -7.64
N ASN A 133 18.52 23.42 -8.10
CA ASN A 133 17.99 23.86 -9.38
C ASN A 133 17.03 25.01 -9.09
N ASN A 134 17.49 26.24 -9.35
CA ASN A 134 16.62 27.41 -9.35
C ASN A 134 15.78 27.36 -10.61
N ASN A 135 14.50 27.04 -10.50
CA ASN A 135 13.49 27.51 -11.45
C ASN A 135 12.25 27.98 -10.68
N LYS A 136 11.81 29.17 -11.06
CA LYS A 136 10.77 30.01 -10.47
C LYS A 136 9.37 29.42 -10.71
N GLN A 137 8.53 29.57 -9.67
CA GLN A 137 7.07 29.78 -9.66
C GLN A 137 6.21 28.57 -10.13
N ASP A 138 5.16 28.14 -9.42
CA ASP A 138 4.04 28.91 -8.85
C ASP A 138 3.57 28.41 -7.47
N GLU A 139 3.20 29.34 -6.59
CA GLU A 139 2.46 29.10 -5.35
C GLU A 139 0.98 28.83 -5.66
N LEU A 140 0.45 27.67 -5.26
CA LEU A 140 -0.99 27.46 -5.12
C LEU A 140 -1.34 27.35 -3.65
N ASN A 141 -1.85 28.45 -3.13
CA ASN A 141 -2.44 28.57 -1.80
C ASN A 141 -3.73 27.74 -1.74
N PHE A 142 -3.81 26.80 -0.82
CA PHE A 142 -5.06 26.15 -0.45
C PHE A 142 -5.80 27.05 0.55
N GLU A 143 -6.68 27.90 0.04
CA GLU A 143 -7.72 28.54 0.85
C GLU A 143 -8.99 27.69 0.83
N ASN A 144 -9.43 27.31 2.04
CA ASN A 144 -10.77 26.82 2.30
C ASN A 144 -11.77 27.95 2.11
N SER A 145 -12.88 27.72 1.39
CA SER A 145 -14.13 28.42 1.69
C SER A 145 -15.35 27.64 1.20
N GLU A 146 -16.36 27.68 2.05
CA GLU A 146 -17.65 27.01 1.95
C GLU A 146 -18.56 27.64 0.88
N SER A 147 -19.51 26.81 0.41
CA SER A 147 -20.86 27.12 -0.06
C SER A 147 -21.16 28.51 -0.66
N ASN A 148 -21.62 28.52 -1.91
CA ASN A 148 -22.89 29.18 -2.28
C ASN A 148 -23.44 28.71 -3.65
N LYS A 149 -24.75 28.53 -3.70
CA LYS A 149 -25.59 28.27 -4.88
C LYS A 149 -25.56 29.46 -5.85
N LEU A 150 -25.61 29.21 -7.17
CA LEU A 150 -26.74 29.60 -8.06
C LEU A 150 -26.45 29.31 -9.55
N SER A 151 -27.43 28.65 -10.17
CA SER A 151 -27.95 28.76 -11.56
C SER A 151 -27.04 29.18 -12.72
N GLY A 152 -27.03 28.37 -13.78
CA GLY A 152 -26.59 28.78 -15.12
C GLY A 152 -26.60 27.64 -16.15
N SER A 153 -27.77 27.44 -16.77
CA SER A 153 -28.04 26.83 -18.09
C SER A 153 -26.90 26.17 -18.89
N VAL A 154 -27.06 24.88 -19.17
CA VAL A 154 -26.33 24.08 -20.17
C VAL A 154 -27.12 24.09 -21.50
N PRO A 155 -26.47 24.28 -22.66
CA PRO A 155 -26.95 23.72 -23.91
C PRO A 155 -26.13 22.47 -24.27
N ASN A 156 -26.79 21.31 -24.20
CA ASN A 156 -26.32 20.07 -24.82
C ASN A 156 -26.78 20.10 -26.28
N GLU A 157 -25.86 20.00 -27.23
CA GLU A 157 -26.19 19.59 -28.60
C GLU A 157 -25.65 18.18 -28.84
N ASP A 158 -26.56 17.21 -28.75
CA ASP A 158 -26.39 15.84 -29.19
C ASP A 158 -26.31 15.80 -30.73
N ASN A 159 -25.13 15.50 -31.26
CA ASN A 159 -24.95 15.19 -32.68
C ASN A 159 -25.32 13.72 -32.93
N LEU A 160 -26.62 13.45 -33.12
CA LEU A 160 -27.12 12.21 -33.73
C LEU A 160 -27.87 12.57 -35.02
N GLN A 161 -27.12 12.60 -36.13
CA GLN A 161 -27.68 12.54 -37.47
C GLN A 161 -28.13 11.10 -37.76
N THR A 162 -29.43 10.84 -37.67
CA THR A 162 -30.05 9.65 -38.27
C THR A 162 -30.54 10.00 -39.67
N SER A 163 -29.78 9.58 -40.67
CA SER A 163 -30.23 9.56 -42.08
C SER A 163 -30.66 8.14 -42.48
N ILE A 164 -31.96 8.01 -42.77
CA ILE A 164 -32.55 7.39 -43.97
C ILE A 164 -32.41 5.87 -44.15
N ASP A 165 -33.60 5.25 -44.11
CA ASP A 165 -34.11 4.09 -44.84
C ASP A 165 -33.29 2.79 -44.92
N LYS A 166 -33.80 1.77 -44.23
CA LYS A 166 -33.60 0.37 -44.63
C LYS A 166 -34.96 -0.29 -44.83
N ASN A 167 -35.30 -0.49 -46.10
CA ASN A 167 -36.43 -1.27 -46.56
C ASN A 167 -36.13 -2.76 -46.36
N TYR A 168 -36.98 -3.48 -45.65
CA TYR A 168 -36.86 -4.91 -45.34
C TYR A 168 -37.77 -5.71 -46.27
N ASP A 169 -37.37 -5.87 -47.52
CA ASP A 169 -38.03 -6.78 -48.47
C ASP A 169 -36.98 -7.51 -49.31
N GLU A 170 -36.38 -8.55 -48.74
CA GLU A 170 -35.84 -9.68 -49.51
C GLU A 170 -35.77 -10.94 -48.63
N PRO A 171 -36.31 -12.09 -49.06
CA PRO A 171 -36.21 -13.34 -48.32
C PRO A 171 -34.88 -14.04 -48.57
N LEU A 172 -34.46 -14.81 -47.55
CA LEU A 172 -33.23 -15.60 -47.38
C LEU A 172 -32.58 -16.22 -48.63
#